data_AF-A0A3C0VKV6-F1
#
_entry.id   AF-A0A3C0VKV6-F1
#
_cell.length_a   1.000
_cell.length_b   1.000
_cell.length_c   1.000
_cell.angle_alpha   90.00
_cell.angle_beta   90.00
_cell.angle_gamma   90.00
#
_symmetry.space_group_name_H-M   'P 1'
#
loop_
_entity.id
_entity.type
_entity.pdbx_description
1 polymer ?
#
loop_
_entity_poly.entity_id
_entity_poly.type
_entity_poly.pdbx_seq_one_letter_code
_entity_poly.pdbx_strand_id
1 'polypeptide(L)'
;MNLRRPPPALRSTSARKFAFLHWTKPSTCPTLGALSVGGALCGAHFRWIAFAGSTFMAQERTVKIHDLGLGARAEGALRALGVNSVEKLLALDVDKVLQVPGCGRAVHERLLAVQKRLGLLRGRKAKRRPTIAMLLSSMGAWARRCLESLGVKSLYDLAAVRFVDFITIEGFGLTTWREIASVRRQAIQSLGGIVIWKTRAVLKSPAAIFARPPAEDTLLALPLFSDLEPALFGSPKYGPEWCAHMKIQDLALSVRAFSLCERIRVKTLGQMLLVPASRFLEERNSHYGTLKIVQDAVKAMLLGALAKQQGAVDYRSFKRMLDCWFKTVLQESFAAVLSERFNARHERMRTYEEISKAFGITRARVGQILDKAADELCRKQHLLVLDRFWNAAKQVAGAETVTLGQMARGLADAFDWQDVPQLIAVAEVLMFNPDFEVMQTAIAVK
;
A
#
# COMPACT_ATOMS: atom_id res chain seq x y z
N MET A 1 72.45 -10.63 -43.94
CA MET A 1 71.51 -9.49 -44.01
C MET A 1 70.11 -10.01 -43.69
N ASN A 2 69.60 -9.76 -42.49
CA ASN A 2 68.24 -10.15 -42.08
C ASN A 2 67.57 -8.94 -41.42
N LEU A 3 66.47 -8.49 -42.02
CA LEU A 3 65.71 -7.31 -41.62
C LEU A 3 64.90 -7.59 -40.34
N ARG A 4 65.15 -6.79 -39.30
CA ARG A 4 64.40 -6.77 -38.05
C ARG A 4 63.02 -6.13 -38.27
N ARG A 5 61.95 -6.81 -37.86
CA ARG A 5 60.61 -6.22 -37.73
C ARG A 5 60.51 -5.47 -36.39
N PRO A 6 59.83 -4.31 -36.34
CA PRO A 6 59.62 -3.56 -35.09
C PRO A 6 58.44 -4.14 -34.28
N PRO A 7 58.37 -3.88 -32.96
CA PRO A 7 57.29 -4.35 -32.09
C PRO A 7 56.02 -3.48 -32.23
N PRO A 8 54.82 -4.03 -31.96
CA PRO A 8 53.58 -3.29 -32.03
C PRO A 8 53.38 -2.35 -30.83
N ALA A 9 52.89 -1.15 -31.14
CA ALA A 9 52.58 -0.10 -30.19
C ALA A 9 51.42 -0.46 -29.25
N LEU A 10 51.65 -0.27 -27.95
CA LEU A 10 50.63 -0.25 -26.90
C LEU A 10 49.64 0.89 -27.15
N ARG A 11 48.39 0.56 -27.48
CA ARG A 11 47.29 1.55 -27.53
C ARG A 11 46.74 1.80 -26.13
N SER A 12 46.66 3.09 -25.83
CA SER A 12 46.24 3.70 -24.58
C SER A 12 44.82 3.33 -24.15
N THR A 13 44.68 3.22 -22.85
CA THR A 13 43.47 3.15 -22.03
C THR A 13 42.37 4.12 -22.48
N SER A 14 41.16 3.59 -22.68
CA SER A 14 39.94 4.36 -22.89
C SER A 14 39.53 5.06 -21.58
N ALA A 15 39.64 6.39 -21.55
CA ALA A 15 38.96 7.21 -20.55
C ALA A 15 37.45 7.20 -20.86
N ARG A 16 36.64 6.61 -19.99
CA ARG A 16 35.17 6.78 -20.02
C ARG A 16 34.85 8.15 -19.41
N LYS A 17 34.52 9.12 -20.27
CA LYS A 17 33.83 10.35 -19.87
C LYS A 17 32.38 9.98 -19.51
N PHE A 18 32.01 10.16 -18.25
CA PHE A 18 30.60 10.28 -17.86
C PHE A 18 30.10 11.65 -18.30
N ALA A 19 29.26 11.69 -19.33
CA ALA A 19 28.52 12.89 -19.71
C ALA A 19 27.28 12.98 -18.81
N PHE A 20 27.29 13.91 -17.85
CA PHE A 20 26.10 14.34 -17.14
C PHE A 20 25.25 15.21 -18.08
N LEU A 21 24.13 14.66 -18.56
CA LEU A 21 23.10 15.45 -19.24
C LEU A 21 22.27 16.18 -18.17
N HIS A 22 22.56 17.46 -17.97
CA HIS A 22 21.69 18.38 -17.24
C HIS A 22 20.42 18.62 -18.06
N TRP A 23 19.28 18.21 -17.53
CA TRP A 23 17.96 18.60 -18.02
C TRP A 23 17.45 19.78 -17.18
N THR A 24 17.70 21.01 -17.66
CA THR A 24 17.10 22.22 -17.11
C THR A 24 15.73 22.45 -17.75
N LYS A 25 14.65 22.41 -16.96
CA LYS A 25 13.33 22.90 -17.37
C LYS A 25 13.34 24.43 -17.41
N PRO A 26 12.74 25.07 -18.44
CA PRO A 26 12.55 26.50 -18.43
C PRO A 26 11.40 26.91 -17.52
N SER A 27 11.66 27.95 -16.74
CA SER A 27 10.78 28.74 -15.90
C SER A 27 9.72 29.49 -16.72
N THR A 28 8.46 29.40 -16.32
CA THR A 28 7.40 30.33 -16.74
C THR A 28 7.28 31.46 -15.72
N CYS A 29 7.55 32.69 -16.15
CA CYS A 29 7.22 33.92 -15.43
C CYS A 29 5.71 34.20 -15.44
N PRO A 30 5.20 34.97 -14.46
CA PRO A 30 3.80 35.38 -14.36
C PRO A 30 3.54 36.71 -15.06
N THR A 31 2.34 36.90 -15.60
CA THR A 31 1.87 38.21 -16.02
C THR A 31 0.43 38.46 -15.55
N LEU A 32 0.27 39.68 -15.03
CA LEU A 32 -0.94 40.34 -14.54
C LEU A 32 -2.09 40.36 -15.56
N GLY A 33 -3.31 40.39 -15.03
CA GLY A 33 -4.52 40.76 -15.74
C GLY A 33 -5.67 41.02 -14.77
N ALA A 34 -5.74 42.26 -14.28
CA ALA A 34 -6.90 42.78 -13.56
C ALA A 34 -8.09 42.93 -14.52
N LEU A 35 -9.31 42.61 -14.05
CA LEU A 35 -10.53 43.25 -14.51
C LEU A 35 -11.62 43.09 -13.43
N SER A 36 -12.19 44.25 -13.12
CA SER A 36 -13.25 44.52 -12.15
C SER A 36 -14.65 44.26 -12.74
N VAL A 37 -15.66 44.53 -11.90
CA VAL A 37 -17.11 44.63 -12.15
C VAL A 37 -17.82 43.28 -11.98
N GLY A 38 -18.81 43.09 -11.11
CA GLY A 38 -19.62 43.97 -10.28
C GLY A 38 -20.90 43.20 -9.89
N GLY A 39 -21.71 43.75 -8.99
CA GLY A 39 -23.13 43.38 -8.93
C GLY A 39 -23.57 42.57 -7.71
N ALA A 40 -24.19 43.28 -6.79
CA ALA A 40 -24.95 42.80 -5.65
C ALA A 40 -26.15 41.92 -6.05
N LEU A 41 -26.59 41.06 -5.12
CA LEU A 41 -27.99 40.82 -4.74
C LEU A 41 -28.06 39.53 -3.90
N CYS A 42 -28.48 39.65 -2.63
CA CYS A 42 -29.49 38.80 -1.98
C CYS A 42 -29.57 39.13 -0.50
N GLY A 43 -30.54 39.99 -0.18
CA GLY A 43 -31.07 40.15 1.16
C GLY A 43 -32.24 39.20 1.40
N ALA A 44 -32.40 38.85 2.67
CA ALA A 44 -33.60 38.33 3.34
C ALA A 44 -34.11 36.93 2.95
N HIS A 45 -34.09 36.00 3.91
CA HIS A 45 -35.33 35.59 4.60
C HIS A 45 -35.04 34.71 5.85
N PHE A 46 -35.53 35.21 6.98
CA PHE A 46 -36.11 34.50 8.14
C PHE A 46 -35.27 33.52 9.00
N ARG A 47 -34.85 34.08 10.14
CA ARG A 47 -34.76 33.41 11.44
C ARG A 47 -36.06 32.66 11.77
N TRP A 48 -35.95 31.40 12.16
CA TRP A 48 -36.88 30.80 13.12
C TRP A 48 -36.19 30.47 14.43
N ILE A 49 -36.97 30.70 15.46
CA ILE A 49 -36.70 30.81 16.89
C ILE A 49 -36.25 29.47 17.51
N ALA A 50 -35.46 29.61 18.57
CA ALA A 50 -35.06 28.58 19.51
C ALA A 50 -36.21 27.67 19.96
N PHE A 51 -35.96 26.37 20.06
CA PHE A 51 -36.78 25.48 20.89
C PHE A 51 -35.92 24.90 22.00
N ALA A 52 -36.19 25.40 23.20
CA ALA A 52 -35.66 24.91 24.46
C ALA A 52 -36.09 23.46 24.69
N GLY A 53 -35.24 22.73 25.41
CA GLY A 53 -35.52 21.38 25.87
C GLY A 53 -36.74 21.34 26.78
N SER A 54 -37.75 20.61 26.34
CA SER A 54 -38.82 20.10 27.19
C SER A 54 -38.99 18.61 26.87
N THR A 55 -38.80 17.80 27.90
CA THR A 55 -39.11 16.38 27.98
C THR A 55 -40.58 16.18 27.59
N PHE A 56 -40.82 15.83 26.33
CA PHE A 56 -42.15 15.49 25.83
C PHE A 56 -42.51 14.06 26.25
N MET A 57 -43.43 13.94 27.20
CA MET A 57 -44.24 12.75 27.41
C MET A 57 -44.92 12.38 26.07
N ALA A 58 -44.61 11.20 25.55
CA ALA A 58 -45.10 10.70 24.27
C ALA A 58 -46.60 10.36 24.36
N GLN A 59 -47.46 11.32 24.03
CA GLN A 59 -48.77 11.00 23.48
C GLN A 59 -48.55 10.51 22.04
N GLU A 60 -48.84 9.24 21.78
CA GLU A 60 -48.93 8.68 20.42
C GLU A 60 -50.03 9.41 19.66
N ARG A 61 -49.70 10.53 19.03
CA ARG A 61 -50.58 11.15 18.04
C ARG A 61 -50.61 10.21 16.84
N THR A 62 -51.71 9.47 16.72
CA THR A 62 -52.02 8.69 15.52
C THR A 62 -52.17 9.65 14.34
N VAL A 63 -51.10 9.81 13.55
CA VAL A 63 -51.14 10.59 12.31
C VAL A 63 -52.15 9.92 11.37
N LYS A 64 -53.19 10.66 10.97
CA LYS A 64 -54.21 10.13 10.07
C LYS A 64 -53.69 10.22 8.63
N ILE A 65 -54.12 9.31 7.75
CA ILE A 65 -53.62 9.25 6.37
C ILE A 65 -53.89 10.54 5.58
N HIS A 66 -54.99 11.25 5.87
CA HIS A 66 -55.31 12.52 5.22
C HIS A 66 -54.31 13.64 5.54
N ASP A 67 -53.61 13.55 6.67
CA ASP A 67 -52.59 14.54 7.05
C ASP A 67 -51.30 14.41 6.20
N LEU A 68 -51.19 13.37 5.38
CA LEU A 68 -50.01 13.09 4.56
C LEU A 68 -49.98 13.85 3.23
N GLY A 69 -51.06 14.56 2.86
CA GLY A 69 -51.12 15.36 1.63
C GLY A 69 -51.01 14.54 0.34
N LEU A 70 -51.61 13.33 0.33
CA LEU A 70 -51.48 12.36 -0.76
C LEU A 70 -52.30 12.71 -2.01
N GLY A 71 -53.29 13.61 -1.88
CA GLY A 71 -54.21 13.99 -2.96
C GLY A 71 -55.30 12.94 -3.17
N ALA A 72 -56.47 13.39 -3.64
CA ALA A 72 -57.71 12.61 -3.61
C ALA A 72 -57.62 11.22 -4.28
N ARG A 73 -56.88 11.10 -5.39
CA ARG A 73 -56.71 9.82 -6.10
C ARG A 73 -55.89 8.81 -5.31
N ALA A 74 -54.80 9.24 -4.68
CA ALA A 74 -53.96 8.37 -3.85
C ALA A 74 -54.70 7.95 -2.57
N GLU A 75 -55.46 8.86 -1.96
CA GLU A 75 -56.30 8.54 -0.80
C GLU A 75 -57.42 7.56 -1.16
N GLY A 76 -58.06 7.74 -2.33
CA GLY A 76 -59.04 6.79 -2.86
C GLY A 76 -58.43 5.40 -3.07
N ALA A 77 -57.22 5.34 -3.63
CA ALA A 77 -56.48 4.08 -3.83
C ALA A 77 -56.19 3.36 -2.52
N LEU A 78 -55.68 4.10 -1.52
CA LEU A 78 -55.40 3.55 -0.19
C LEU A 78 -56.67 3.06 0.50
N ARG A 79 -57.77 3.78 0.35
CA ARG A 79 -59.08 3.37 0.89
C ARG A 79 -59.59 2.09 0.21
N ALA A 80 -59.48 1.98 -1.11
CA ALA A 80 -59.84 0.78 -1.86
C ALA A 80 -59.00 -0.45 -1.45
N LEU A 81 -57.74 -0.23 -1.06
CA LEU A 81 -56.83 -1.27 -0.56
C LEU A 81 -56.96 -1.54 0.96
N GLY A 82 -57.91 -0.89 1.66
CA GLY A 82 -58.10 -1.08 3.10
C GLY A 82 -56.96 -0.51 3.97
N VAL A 83 -56.16 0.39 3.42
CA VAL A 83 -55.05 1.05 4.10
C VAL A 83 -55.57 2.29 4.81
N ASN A 84 -55.84 2.15 6.11
CA ASN A 84 -56.41 3.20 6.96
C ASN A 84 -55.45 3.72 8.04
N SER A 85 -54.24 3.17 8.14
CA SER A 85 -53.20 3.63 9.06
C SER A 85 -51.85 3.81 8.36
N VAL A 86 -50.98 4.66 8.92
CA VAL A 86 -49.60 4.85 8.46
C VAL A 86 -48.80 3.54 8.47
N GLU A 87 -49.13 2.63 9.38
CA GLU A 87 -48.46 1.33 9.51
C GLU A 87 -48.80 0.40 8.37
N LYS A 88 -50.09 0.32 8.02
CA LYS A 88 -50.53 -0.39 6.81
C LYS A 88 -49.97 0.26 5.56
N LEU A 89 -49.85 1.59 5.54
CA LEU A 89 -49.22 2.30 4.42
C LEU A 89 -47.74 1.94 4.27
N LEU A 90 -46.98 1.78 5.37
CA LEU A 90 -45.57 1.37 5.32
C LEU A 90 -45.38 -0.12 4.99
N ALA A 91 -46.35 -0.96 5.30
CA ALA A 91 -46.37 -2.38 4.95
C ALA A 91 -46.93 -2.66 3.55
N LEU A 92 -47.53 -1.65 2.91
CA LEU A 92 -48.14 -1.77 1.59
C LEU A 92 -47.06 -1.99 0.53
N ASP A 93 -47.20 -3.05 -0.25
CA ASP A 93 -46.51 -3.19 -1.52
C ASP A 93 -47.11 -2.20 -2.53
N VAL A 94 -46.34 -1.16 -2.88
CA VAL A 94 -46.82 -0.03 -3.70
C VAL A 94 -47.23 -0.49 -5.09
N ASP A 95 -46.69 -1.59 -5.59
CA ASP A 95 -47.04 -2.11 -6.93
C ASP A 95 -48.50 -2.59 -6.99
N LYS A 96 -49.10 -2.99 -5.86
CA LYS A 96 -50.54 -3.32 -5.79
C LYS A 96 -51.44 -2.13 -6.07
N VAL A 97 -50.95 -0.90 -5.92
CA VAL A 97 -51.71 0.31 -6.24
C VAL A 97 -52.00 0.43 -7.73
N LEU A 98 -51.11 -0.10 -8.59
CA LEU A 98 -51.31 -0.11 -10.05
C LEU A 98 -52.45 -1.04 -10.48
N GLN A 99 -52.91 -1.93 -9.60
CA GLN A 99 -54.05 -2.81 -9.85
C GLN A 99 -55.41 -2.13 -9.54
N VAL A 100 -55.40 -0.96 -8.88
CA VAL A 100 -56.62 -0.21 -8.55
C VAL A 100 -57.04 0.64 -9.76
N PRO A 101 -58.27 0.49 -10.29
CA PRO A 101 -58.75 1.30 -11.41
C PRO A 101 -58.59 2.81 -11.17
N GLY A 102 -58.04 3.52 -12.15
CA GLY A 102 -57.79 4.96 -12.06
C GLY A 102 -56.47 5.37 -11.37
N CYS A 103 -55.67 4.41 -10.90
CA CYS A 103 -54.36 4.67 -10.31
C CYS A 103 -53.24 4.51 -11.34
N GLY A 104 -52.73 5.62 -11.85
CA GLY A 104 -51.58 5.64 -12.76
C GLY A 104 -50.23 5.74 -12.05
N ARG A 105 -49.15 5.74 -12.86
CA ARG A 105 -47.75 5.83 -12.39
C ARG A 105 -47.48 7.01 -11.46
N ALA A 106 -48.13 8.16 -11.68
CA ALA A 106 -48.00 9.34 -10.83
C ALA A 106 -48.48 9.11 -9.37
N VAL A 107 -49.53 8.30 -9.18
CA VAL A 107 -50.03 7.95 -7.84
C VAL A 107 -49.07 6.99 -7.16
N HIS A 108 -48.54 6.02 -7.91
CA HIS A 108 -47.52 5.08 -7.46
C HIS A 108 -46.25 5.79 -6.97
N GLU A 109 -45.67 6.67 -7.78
CA GLU A 109 -44.46 7.42 -7.39
C GLU A 109 -44.68 8.30 -6.16
N ARG A 110 -45.87 8.92 -6.05
CA ARG A 110 -46.21 9.76 -4.90
C ARG A 110 -46.32 8.95 -3.61
N LEU A 111 -46.95 7.77 -3.65
CA LEU A 111 -47.02 6.86 -2.51
C LEU A 111 -45.65 6.33 -2.12
N LEU A 112 -44.80 6.03 -3.10
CA LEU A 112 -43.43 5.57 -2.89
C LEU A 112 -42.55 6.67 -2.26
N ALA A 113 -42.73 7.93 -2.67
CA ALA A 113 -42.08 9.09 -2.06
C ALA A 113 -42.53 9.30 -0.61
N VAL A 114 -43.83 9.15 -0.33
CA VAL A 114 -44.36 9.26 1.04
C VAL A 114 -43.90 8.11 1.92
N GLN A 115 -43.87 6.87 1.43
CA GLN A 115 -43.29 5.73 2.15
C GLN A 115 -41.80 5.96 2.45
N LYS A 116 -41.01 6.45 1.50
CA LYS A 116 -39.60 6.81 1.74
C LYS A 116 -39.47 7.88 2.81
N ARG A 117 -40.28 8.95 2.74
CA ARG A 117 -40.27 10.04 3.73
C ARG A 117 -40.67 9.54 5.13
N LEU A 118 -41.73 8.74 5.24
CA LEU A 118 -42.21 8.18 6.51
C LEU A 118 -41.26 7.10 7.05
N GLY A 119 -40.61 6.32 6.18
CA GLY A 119 -39.60 5.33 6.54
C GLY A 119 -38.30 5.95 7.04
N LEU A 120 -37.92 7.12 6.51
CA LEU A 120 -36.84 7.94 7.04
C LEU A 120 -37.22 8.59 8.39
N LEU A 121 -38.48 9.02 8.55
CA LEU A 121 -38.99 9.58 9.81
C LEU A 121 -39.16 8.52 10.92
N ARG A 122 -39.41 7.26 10.58
CA ARG A 122 -39.37 6.11 11.52
C ARG A 122 -37.96 5.53 11.70
N GLY A 123 -36.91 6.21 11.20
CA GLY A 123 -35.52 5.78 11.15
C GLY A 123 -34.79 5.64 12.50
N ARG A 124 -35.33 4.84 13.43
CA ARG A 124 -34.59 4.08 14.45
C ARG A 124 -35.20 2.68 14.70
N LYS A 125 -35.89 2.07 13.72
CA LYS A 125 -36.13 0.62 13.74
C LYS A 125 -35.07 -0.09 12.89
N ALA A 126 -34.33 -0.98 13.54
CA ALA A 126 -33.20 -1.72 12.97
C ALA A 126 -33.55 -2.31 11.60
N LYS A 127 -32.82 -1.90 10.55
CA LYS A 127 -32.80 -2.62 9.27
C LYS A 127 -32.58 -4.10 9.58
N ARG A 128 -33.54 -4.97 9.21
CA ARG A 128 -33.35 -6.42 9.29
C ARG A 128 -32.05 -6.75 8.58
N ARG A 129 -31.11 -7.35 9.31
CA ARG A 129 -29.84 -7.77 8.72
C ARG A 129 -30.15 -8.84 7.67
N PRO A 130 -29.58 -8.74 6.46
CA PRO A 130 -29.71 -9.75 5.43
C PRO A 130 -29.20 -11.09 5.99
N THR A 131 -29.92 -12.18 5.79
CA THR A 131 -29.41 -13.51 6.13
C THR A 131 -28.35 -13.93 5.11
N ILE A 132 -27.38 -14.77 5.51
CA ILE A 132 -26.36 -15.28 4.57
C ILE A 132 -26.99 -15.96 3.36
N ALA A 133 -28.07 -16.74 3.54
CA ALA A 133 -28.79 -17.40 2.43
C ALA A 133 -29.25 -16.40 1.36
N MET A 134 -29.69 -15.20 1.78
CA MET A 134 -30.14 -14.14 0.88
C MET A 134 -28.97 -13.58 0.08
N LEU A 135 -27.83 -13.32 0.73
CA LEU A 135 -26.61 -12.84 0.07
C LEU A 135 -26.00 -13.89 -0.88
N LEU A 136 -26.02 -15.17 -0.50
CA LEU A 136 -25.51 -16.24 -1.36
C LEU A 136 -26.44 -16.49 -2.56
N SER A 137 -27.74 -16.25 -2.42
CA SER A 137 -28.70 -16.45 -3.52
C SER A 137 -28.47 -15.52 -4.71
N SER A 138 -27.84 -14.35 -4.50
CA SER A 138 -27.48 -13.43 -5.58
C SER A 138 -26.18 -13.81 -6.32
N MET A 139 -25.53 -14.91 -5.94
CA MET A 139 -24.25 -15.34 -6.52
C MET A 139 -24.41 -16.50 -7.51
N GLY A 140 -23.56 -16.52 -8.53
CA GLY A 140 -23.37 -17.63 -9.45
C GLY A 140 -23.04 -18.94 -8.71
N ALA A 141 -23.47 -20.06 -9.28
CA ALA A 141 -23.33 -21.39 -8.66
C ALA A 141 -21.88 -21.72 -8.31
N TRP A 142 -20.92 -21.31 -9.15
CA TRP A 142 -19.50 -21.54 -8.91
C TRP A 142 -18.99 -20.77 -7.69
N ALA A 143 -19.31 -19.48 -7.57
CA ALA A 143 -18.90 -18.65 -6.45
C ALA A 143 -19.46 -19.16 -5.11
N ARG A 144 -20.71 -19.65 -5.12
CA ARG A 144 -21.30 -20.36 -3.96
C ARG A 144 -20.53 -21.62 -3.60
N ARG A 145 -20.21 -22.47 -4.58
CA ARG A 145 -19.47 -23.71 -4.36
C ARG A 145 -18.08 -23.47 -3.76
N CYS A 146 -17.40 -22.42 -4.21
CA CYS A 146 -16.13 -22.01 -3.61
C CYS A 146 -16.30 -21.62 -2.12
N LEU A 147 -17.31 -20.82 -1.79
CA LEU A 147 -17.60 -20.44 -0.39
C LEU A 147 -17.99 -21.65 0.47
N GLU A 148 -18.78 -22.57 -0.06
CA GLU A 148 -19.15 -23.83 0.61
C GLU A 148 -17.91 -24.69 0.87
N SER A 149 -16.97 -24.80 -0.08
CA SER A 149 -15.72 -25.54 0.09
C SER A 149 -14.81 -24.98 1.18
N LEU A 150 -14.89 -23.67 1.44
CA LEU A 150 -14.21 -23.01 2.56
C LEU A 150 -15.00 -23.06 3.87
N GLY A 151 -16.17 -23.73 3.89
CA GLY A 151 -16.98 -23.89 5.09
C GLY A 151 -17.70 -22.62 5.55
N VAL A 152 -17.98 -21.67 4.65
CA VAL A 152 -18.67 -20.42 4.98
C VAL A 152 -20.14 -20.67 5.30
N LYS A 153 -20.51 -20.59 6.59
CA LYS A 153 -21.87 -20.88 7.08
C LYS A 153 -22.61 -19.66 7.62
N SER A 154 -21.89 -18.60 7.96
CA SER A 154 -22.44 -17.38 8.54
C SER A 154 -21.99 -16.11 7.80
N LEU A 155 -22.71 -15.00 8.01
CA LEU A 155 -22.26 -13.68 7.54
C LEU A 155 -20.87 -13.32 8.07
N TYR A 156 -20.51 -13.88 9.24
CA TYR A 156 -19.23 -13.63 9.87
C TYR A 156 -18.11 -14.34 9.12
N ASP A 157 -18.33 -15.60 8.75
CA ASP A 157 -17.40 -16.38 7.94
C ASP A 157 -17.21 -15.69 6.59
N LEU A 158 -18.30 -15.25 5.96
CA LEU A 158 -18.27 -14.55 4.67
C LEU A 158 -17.48 -13.23 4.73
N ALA A 159 -17.62 -12.48 5.82
CA ALA A 159 -16.84 -11.26 6.04
C ALA A 159 -15.34 -11.56 6.25
N ALA A 160 -15.03 -12.70 6.89
CA ALA A 160 -13.67 -13.11 7.23
C ALA A 160 -12.89 -13.71 6.05
N VAL A 161 -13.56 -14.21 5.00
CA VAL A 161 -12.86 -14.82 3.86
C VAL A 161 -12.00 -13.78 3.13
N ARG A 162 -10.77 -14.17 2.82
CA ARG A 162 -9.78 -13.36 2.09
C ARG A 162 -9.56 -13.98 0.73
N PHE A 163 -9.07 -13.16 -0.21
CA PHE A 163 -8.70 -13.64 -1.54
C PHE A 163 -7.75 -14.85 -1.47
N VAL A 164 -6.78 -14.81 -0.55
CA VAL A 164 -5.76 -15.85 -0.37
C VAL A 164 -6.34 -17.20 0.08
N ASP A 165 -7.57 -17.23 0.59
CA ASP A 165 -8.19 -18.47 1.01
C ASP A 165 -8.77 -19.23 -0.21
N PHE A 166 -8.95 -18.56 -1.35
CA PHE A 166 -9.51 -19.14 -2.59
C PHE A 166 -8.46 -19.54 -3.63
N ILE A 167 -7.22 -19.07 -3.52
CA ILE A 167 -6.19 -19.31 -4.54
C ILE A 167 -5.80 -20.79 -4.67
N THR A 168 -6.10 -21.61 -3.65
CA THR A 168 -5.86 -23.05 -3.66
C THR A 168 -6.98 -23.83 -4.34
N ILE A 169 -8.10 -23.17 -4.70
CA ILE A 169 -9.24 -23.82 -5.35
C ILE A 169 -9.01 -23.83 -6.86
N GLU A 170 -8.92 -25.03 -7.44
CA GLU A 170 -8.75 -25.21 -8.88
C GLU A 170 -9.90 -24.56 -9.67
N GLY A 171 -9.58 -23.84 -10.74
CA GLY A 171 -10.58 -23.12 -11.55
C GLY A 171 -11.10 -21.82 -10.91
N PHE A 172 -10.53 -21.38 -9.78
CA PHE A 172 -10.88 -20.08 -9.19
C PHE A 172 -10.35 -18.90 -10.03
N GLY A 173 -11.26 -18.04 -10.49
CA GLY A 173 -10.93 -16.89 -11.35
C GLY A 173 -11.26 -15.53 -10.73
N LEU A 174 -10.71 -14.47 -11.33
CA LEU A 174 -10.97 -13.08 -10.92
C LEU A 174 -12.46 -12.69 -10.99
N THR A 175 -13.20 -13.25 -11.95
CA THR A 175 -14.65 -13.02 -12.09
C THR A 175 -15.40 -13.54 -10.87
N THR A 176 -15.10 -14.77 -10.44
CA THR A 176 -15.66 -15.40 -9.23
C THR A 176 -15.28 -14.62 -7.98
N TRP A 177 -14.02 -14.18 -7.87
CA TRP A 177 -13.63 -13.33 -6.75
C TRP A 177 -14.38 -12.01 -6.70
N ARG A 178 -14.55 -11.30 -7.82
CA ARG A 178 -15.26 -10.01 -7.84
C ARG A 178 -16.70 -10.17 -7.34
N GLU A 179 -17.36 -11.26 -7.71
CA GLU A 179 -18.68 -11.61 -7.20
C GLU A 179 -18.66 -11.85 -5.69
N ILE A 180 -17.76 -12.71 -5.19
CA ILE A 180 -17.57 -12.96 -3.75
C ILE A 180 -17.25 -11.67 -2.99
N ALA A 181 -16.33 -10.84 -3.49
CA ALA A 181 -15.91 -9.59 -2.88
C ALA A 181 -17.06 -8.57 -2.81
N SER A 182 -17.91 -8.51 -3.83
CA SER A 182 -19.12 -7.69 -3.83
C SER A 182 -20.06 -8.08 -2.69
N VAL A 183 -20.37 -9.37 -2.59
CA VAL A 183 -21.28 -9.89 -1.54
C VAL A 183 -20.64 -9.81 -0.15
N ARG A 184 -19.34 -10.05 -0.04
CA ARG A 184 -18.56 -9.83 1.18
C ARG A 184 -18.65 -8.37 1.66
N ARG A 185 -18.53 -7.38 0.76
CA ARG A 185 -18.70 -5.96 1.12
C ARG A 185 -20.09 -5.68 1.68
N GLN A 186 -21.14 -6.24 1.05
CA GLN A 186 -22.50 -6.13 1.57
C GLN A 186 -22.65 -6.80 2.95
N ALA A 187 -22.06 -7.97 3.15
CA ALA A 187 -22.04 -8.65 4.43
C ALA A 187 -21.40 -7.77 5.51
N ILE A 188 -20.22 -7.19 5.23
CA ILE A 188 -19.49 -6.27 6.14
C ILE A 188 -20.36 -5.06 6.49
N GLN A 189 -20.95 -4.39 5.49
CA GLN A 189 -21.84 -3.24 5.70
C GLN A 189 -23.05 -3.62 6.55
N SER A 190 -23.65 -4.79 6.29
CA SER A 190 -24.84 -5.26 6.98
C SER A 190 -24.61 -5.65 8.44
N LEU A 191 -23.38 -6.08 8.73
CA LEU A 191 -22.90 -6.32 10.07
C LEU A 191 -22.55 -5.01 10.80
N GLY A 192 -22.78 -3.85 10.18
CA GLY A 192 -22.45 -2.53 10.73
C GLY A 192 -20.95 -2.26 10.74
N GLY A 193 -20.17 -2.92 9.86
CA GLY A 193 -18.71 -2.91 9.91
C GLY A 193 -18.11 -3.68 11.10
N ILE A 194 -18.94 -4.41 11.87
CA ILE A 194 -18.54 -5.01 13.17
C ILE A 194 -17.77 -6.32 12.98
N VAL A 195 -17.82 -6.98 11.82
CA VAL A 195 -17.13 -8.27 11.63
C VAL A 195 -15.77 -8.08 11.00
N ILE A 196 -14.84 -7.67 11.85
CA ILE A 196 -13.49 -8.23 11.84
C ILE A 196 -13.10 -8.42 13.32
N TRP A 197 -13.51 -9.53 13.94
CA TRP A 197 -13.34 -9.71 15.40
C TRP A 197 -11.88 -9.94 15.83
N LYS A 198 -11.03 -10.51 14.97
CA LYS A 198 -9.57 -10.57 15.24
C LYS A 198 -8.86 -9.22 15.06
N THR A 199 -9.46 -8.30 14.30
CA THR A 199 -8.91 -6.96 14.05
C THR A 199 -9.79 -5.86 14.67
N ARG A 200 -10.65 -6.23 15.62
CA ARG A 200 -11.58 -5.34 16.33
C ARG A 200 -10.85 -4.35 17.24
N ALA A 201 -9.70 -4.72 17.80
CA ALA A 201 -8.85 -3.78 18.52
C ALA A 201 -8.25 -2.73 17.57
N VAL A 202 -7.90 -3.17 16.35
CA VAL A 202 -7.23 -2.41 15.30
C VAL A 202 -8.21 -1.43 14.61
N LEU A 203 -9.50 -1.79 14.48
CA LEU A 203 -10.51 -0.97 13.78
C LEU A 203 -11.29 0.01 14.65
N LYS A 204 -11.13 0.02 15.98
CA LYS A 204 -11.73 1.09 16.81
C LYS A 204 -11.22 2.48 16.39
N SER A 205 -9.99 2.51 15.88
CA SER A 205 -9.42 3.66 15.21
C SER A 205 -8.46 3.15 14.13
N PRO A 206 -8.93 2.93 12.88
CA PRO A 206 -8.09 2.40 11.80
C PRO A 206 -6.89 3.32 11.51
N ALA A 207 -7.04 4.62 11.76
CA ALA A 207 -5.93 5.58 11.67
C ALA A 207 -4.86 5.36 12.74
N ALA A 208 -5.21 4.82 13.92
CA ALA A 208 -4.26 4.56 15.01
C ALA A 208 -3.32 3.40 14.73
N ILE A 209 -3.60 2.57 13.71
CA ILE A 209 -2.71 1.50 13.25
C ILE A 209 -1.33 2.06 12.92
N PHE A 210 -1.31 3.20 12.22
CA PHE A 210 -0.08 3.80 11.73
C PHE A 210 0.74 4.51 12.81
N ALA A 211 0.19 4.66 14.03
CA ALA A 211 0.91 5.19 15.18
C ALA A 211 1.75 4.14 15.91
N ARG A 212 1.58 2.85 15.58
CA ARG A 212 2.35 1.74 16.15
C ARG A 212 3.30 1.18 15.09
N PRO A 213 4.42 0.55 15.47
CA PRO A 213 5.28 -0.13 14.50
C PRO A 213 4.51 -1.18 13.69
N PRO A 214 4.83 -1.38 12.40
CA PRO A 214 4.12 -2.33 11.57
C PRO A 214 4.36 -3.76 12.07
N ALA A 215 3.26 -4.47 12.29
CA ALA A 215 3.19 -5.88 12.62
C ALA A 215 2.37 -6.64 11.58
N GLU A 216 2.55 -7.97 11.46
CA GLU A 216 1.90 -8.74 10.40
C GLU A 216 0.37 -8.63 10.44
N ASP A 217 -0.22 -8.70 11.63
CA ASP A 217 -1.66 -8.54 11.85
C ASP A 217 -2.16 -7.14 11.43
N THR A 218 -1.39 -6.10 11.72
CA THR A 218 -1.71 -4.73 11.29
C THR A 218 -1.62 -4.55 9.79
N LEU A 219 -0.62 -5.14 9.12
CA LEU A 219 -0.50 -5.09 7.66
C LEU A 219 -1.65 -5.81 6.98
N LEU A 220 -2.01 -7.00 7.47
CA LEU A 220 -3.13 -7.76 6.93
C LEU A 220 -4.48 -7.04 7.08
N ALA A 221 -4.57 -6.03 7.96
CA ALA A 221 -5.75 -5.18 8.08
C ALA A 221 -5.79 -4.05 7.03
N LEU A 222 -4.69 -3.68 6.38
CA LEU A 222 -4.63 -2.54 5.47
C LEU A 222 -5.30 -2.82 4.11
N PRO A 223 -5.82 -1.80 3.40
CA PRO A 223 -6.50 -1.95 2.12
C PRO A 223 -5.74 -2.81 1.10
N LEU A 224 -4.41 -2.66 1.02
CA LEU A 224 -3.56 -3.44 0.14
C LEU A 224 -3.68 -4.96 0.35
N PHE A 225 -4.02 -5.41 1.55
CA PHE A 225 -4.09 -6.82 1.94
C PHE A 225 -5.53 -7.31 2.20
N SER A 226 -6.39 -6.45 2.74
CA SER A 226 -7.75 -6.81 3.20
C SER A 226 -8.87 -6.40 2.24
N ASP A 227 -8.53 -5.56 1.26
CA ASP A 227 -9.48 -4.90 0.36
C ASP A 227 -10.47 -3.96 1.08
N LEU A 228 -10.10 -3.47 2.27
CA LEU A 228 -10.91 -2.50 3.01
C LEU A 228 -10.94 -1.13 2.33
N GLU A 229 -12.03 -0.40 2.55
CA GLU A 229 -12.21 0.93 1.97
C GLU A 229 -11.20 1.93 2.54
N PRO A 230 -10.49 2.70 1.70
CA PRO A 230 -9.47 3.65 2.16
C PRO A 230 -10.05 4.75 3.04
N ALA A 231 -11.31 5.13 2.83
CA ALA A 231 -12.01 6.15 3.61
C ALA A 231 -12.08 5.82 5.11
N LEU A 232 -12.01 4.54 5.48
CA LEU A 232 -11.98 4.11 6.89
C LEU A 232 -10.73 4.56 7.63
N PHE A 233 -9.64 4.84 6.91
CA PHE A 233 -8.34 5.21 7.48
C PHE A 233 -8.15 6.73 7.55
N GLY A 234 -9.05 7.51 6.92
CA GLY A 234 -9.00 8.97 6.91
C GLY A 234 -7.67 9.49 6.35
N SER A 235 -7.08 10.46 7.06
CA SER A 235 -5.74 10.98 6.80
C SER A 235 -4.76 10.42 7.85
N PRO A 236 -4.21 9.21 7.64
CA PRO A 236 -3.39 8.57 8.65
C PRO A 236 -2.09 9.35 8.91
N LYS A 237 -1.72 9.45 10.18
CA LYS A 237 -0.40 9.94 10.62
C LYS A 237 0.52 8.73 10.76
N TYR A 238 1.48 8.61 9.87
CA TYR A 238 2.43 7.51 9.86
C TYR A 238 3.56 7.75 10.85
N GLY A 239 3.83 6.76 11.71
CA GLY A 239 5.08 6.65 12.43
C GLY A 239 6.26 6.47 11.47
N PRO A 240 7.50 6.81 11.91
CA PRO A 240 8.69 6.73 11.07
C PRO A 240 8.96 5.31 10.54
N GLU A 241 8.60 4.27 11.29
CA GLU A 241 8.81 2.85 10.98
C GLU A 241 8.00 2.38 9.76
N TRP A 242 6.93 3.10 9.41
CA TRP A 242 6.12 2.81 8.23
C TRP A 242 6.76 3.26 6.93
N CYS A 243 7.81 4.08 6.99
CA CYS A 243 8.51 4.64 5.82
C CYS A 243 7.54 5.20 4.75
N ALA A 244 6.44 5.83 5.17
CA ALA A 244 5.32 6.15 4.27
C ALA A 244 5.68 7.12 3.13
N HIS A 245 6.74 7.91 3.31
CA HIS A 245 7.29 8.85 2.33
C HIS A 245 8.24 8.18 1.32
N MET A 246 8.63 6.92 1.53
CA MET A 246 9.47 6.15 0.61
C MET A 246 8.82 6.09 -0.77
N LYS A 247 9.59 6.38 -1.82
CA LYS A 247 9.08 6.33 -3.19
C LYS A 247 8.96 4.87 -3.63
N ILE A 248 7.98 4.56 -4.47
CA ILE A 248 7.77 3.17 -4.95
C ILE A 248 8.98 2.63 -5.73
N GLN A 249 9.70 3.51 -6.42
CA GLN A 249 10.93 3.16 -7.14
C GLN A 249 12.03 2.61 -6.21
N ASP A 250 11.96 2.92 -4.91
CA ASP A 250 12.94 2.49 -3.92
C ASP A 250 12.61 1.10 -3.33
N LEU A 251 11.42 0.56 -3.62
CA LEU A 251 11.03 -0.80 -3.25
C LEU A 251 11.56 -1.81 -4.26
N ALA A 252 11.94 -3.00 -3.80
CA ALA A 252 12.34 -4.11 -4.68
C ALA A 252 11.13 -4.71 -5.43
N LEU A 253 10.61 -3.99 -6.41
CA LEU A 253 9.53 -4.44 -7.27
C LEU A 253 10.08 -4.94 -8.60
N SER A 254 9.42 -5.97 -9.15
CA SER A 254 9.65 -6.33 -10.56
C SER A 254 9.21 -5.19 -11.48
N VAL A 255 9.79 -5.11 -12.69
CA VAL A 255 9.40 -4.11 -13.71
C VAL A 255 7.88 -4.09 -13.92
N ARG A 256 7.25 -5.28 -13.96
CA ARG A 256 5.80 -5.41 -14.13
C ARG A 256 5.02 -4.84 -12.94
N ALA A 257 5.46 -5.12 -11.72
CA ALA A 257 4.85 -4.61 -10.49
C ALA A 257 5.03 -3.08 -10.34
N PHE A 258 6.21 -2.56 -10.71
CA PHE A 258 6.48 -1.13 -10.73
C PHE A 258 5.56 -0.40 -11.73
N SER A 259 5.51 -0.85 -12.99
CA SER A 259 4.62 -0.24 -13.99
C SER A 259 3.14 -0.33 -13.60
N LEU A 260 2.73 -1.36 -12.85
CA LEU A 260 1.38 -1.44 -12.29
C LEU A 260 1.12 -0.32 -11.28
N CYS A 261 2.07 -0.07 -10.37
CA CYS A 261 1.97 1.03 -9.41
C CYS A 261 1.90 2.39 -10.11
N GLU A 262 2.67 2.60 -11.19
CA GLU A 262 2.61 3.84 -11.99
C GLU A 262 1.24 4.06 -12.63
N ARG A 263 0.63 3.02 -13.22
CA ARG A 263 -0.72 3.11 -13.81
C ARG A 263 -1.78 3.50 -12.80
N ILE A 264 -1.70 2.95 -11.58
CA ILE A 264 -2.60 3.26 -10.47
C ILE A 264 -2.26 4.62 -9.82
N ARG A 265 -1.19 5.28 -10.28
CA ARG A 265 -0.67 6.57 -9.79
C ARG A 265 -0.22 6.54 -8.34
N VAL A 266 0.31 5.40 -7.88
CA VAL A 266 0.91 5.25 -6.56
C VAL A 266 2.36 5.71 -6.61
N LYS A 267 2.70 6.75 -5.84
CA LYS A 267 4.05 7.34 -5.82
C LYS A 267 4.83 6.99 -4.57
N THR A 268 4.15 6.76 -3.44
CA THR A 268 4.79 6.49 -2.15
C THR A 268 4.22 5.25 -1.47
N LEU A 269 5.01 4.64 -0.56
CA LEU A 269 4.62 3.46 0.17
C LEU A 269 3.34 3.68 0.96
N GLY A 270 3.18 4.84 1.62
CA GLY A 270 1.96 5.19 2.34
C GLY A 270 0.73 5.22 1.44
N GLN A 271 0.85 5.74 0.21
CA GLN A 271 -0.24 5.66 -0.77
C GLN A 271 -0.56 4.21 -1.13
N MET A 272 0.47 3.38 -1.35
CA MET A 272 0.29 1.97 -1.72
C MET A 272 -0.48 1.18 -0.65
N LEU A 273 -0.16 1.40 0.62
CA LEU A 273 -0.80 0.72 1.75
C LEU A 273 -2.31 0.97 1.78
N LEU A 274 -2.74 2.15 1.32
CA LEU A 274 -4.14 2.55 1.28
C LEU A 274 -4.85 2.20 -0.04
N VAL A 275 -4.15 1.62 -1.04
CA VAL A 275 -4.82 1.17 -2.27
C VAL A 275 -5.42 -0.21 -2.06
N PRO A 276 -6.73 -0.42 -2.27
CA PRO A 276 -7.35 -1.73 -2.16
C PRO A 276 -6.76 -2.74 -3.15
N ALA A 277 -6.60 -3.98 -2.71
CA ALA A 277 -6.15 -5.10 -3.55
C ALA A 277 -6.97 -5.21 -4.87
N SER A 278 -8.29 -4.99 -4.82
CA SER A 278 -9.16 -5.05 -6.00
C SER A 278 -8.75 -4.07 -7.08
N ARG A 279 -8.31 -2.87 -6.69
CA ARG A 279 -7.88 -1.83 -7.63
C ARG A 279 -6.63 -2.24 -8.39
N PHE A 280 -5.71 -2.96 -7.75
CA PHE A 280 -4.58 -3.57 -8.46
C PHE A 280 -5.04 -4.62 -9.46
N LEU A 281 -6.07 -5.40 -9.14
CA LEU A 281 -6.60 -6.49 -9.99
C LEU A 281 -7.57 -6.00 -11.08
N GLU A 282 -8.00 -4.74 -11.03
CA GLU A 282 -8.80 -4.10 -12.08
C GLU A 282 -7.95 -3.62 -13.26
N GLU A 283 -6.68 -3.34 -13.02
CA GLU A 283 -5.74 -2.90 -14.06
C GLU A 283 -5.47 -3.97 -15.13
N ARG A 284 -5.38 -3.53 -16.39
CA ARG A 284 -5.06 -4.41 -17.50
C ARG A 284 -3.69 -5.06 -17.29
N ASN A 285 -3.60 -6.36 -17.60
CA ASN A 285 -2.39 -7.19 -17.41
C ASN A 285 -1.91 -7.30 -15.96
N SER A 286 -2.77 -6.95 -15.00
CA SER A 286 -2.55 -7.29 -13.60
C SER A 286 -3.16 -8.66 -13.32
N HIS A 287 -2.35 -9.56 -12.79
CA HIS A 287 -2.79 -10.85 -12.28
C HIS A 287 -2.38 -10.95 -10.82
N TYR A 288 -2.97 -11.90 -10.11
CA TYR A 288 -2.70 -12.11 -8.70
C TYR A 288 -1.20 -12.25 -8.39
N GLY A 289 -0.44 -12.95 -9.24
CA GLY A 289 1.01 -13.05 -9.09
C GLY A 289 1.73 -11.67 -9.02
N THR A 290 1.29 -10.67 -9.78
CA THR A 290 1.86 -9.32 -9.72
C THR A 290 1.48 -8.61 -8.42
N LEU A 291 0.21 -8.70 -7.99
CA LEU A 291 -0.22 -8.16 -6.69
C LEU A 291 0.53 -8.82 -5.54
N LYS A 292 0.74 -10.13 -5.59
CA LYS A 292 1.51 -10.87 -4.59
C LYS A 292 2.94 -10.36 -4.51
N ILE A 293 3.62 -10.12 -5.63
CA ILE A 293 4.96 -9.50 -5.65
C ILE A 293 4.95 -8.14 -4.95
N VAL A 294 3.93 -7.31 -5.19
CA VAL A 294 3.78 -6.01 -4.51
C VAL A 294 3.60 -6.19 -3.00
N GLN A 295 2.68 -7.07 -2.59
CA GLN A 295 2.40 -7.37 -1.18
C GLN A 295 3.62 -7.95 -0.46
N ASP A 296 4.34 -8.87 -1.10
CA ASP A 296 5.54 -9.50 -0.57
C ASP A 296 6.68 -8.48 -0.44
N ALA A 297 6.85 -7.56 -1.40
CA ALA A 297 7.82 -6.48 -1.30
C ALA A 297 7.49 -5.52 -0.14
N VAL A 298 6.21 -5.18 0.04
CA VAL A 298 5.76 -4.35 1.17
C VAL A 298 5.97 -5.06 2.51
N LYS A 299 5.65 -6.36 2.60
CA LYS A 299 5.92 -7.16 3.81
C LYS A 299 7.41 -7.28 4.07
N ALA A 300 8.23 -7.56 3.05
CA ALA A 300 9.68 -7.65 3.19
C ALA A 300 10.29 -6.32 3.64
N MET A 301 9.80 -5.20 3.13
CA MET A 301 10.20 -3.88 3.60
C MET A 301 9.74 -3.65 5.04
N LEU A 302 8.44 -3.69 5.32
CA LEU A 302 7.91 -3.27 6.63
C LEU A 302 8.14 -4.28 7.75
N LEU A 303 7.99 -5.58 7.49
CA LEU A 303 8.22 -6.64 8.48
C LEU A 303 9.65 -7.16 8.43
N GLY A 304 10.23 -7.30 7.23
CA GLY A 304 11.57 -7.84 7.04
C GLY A 304 12.68 -6.87 7.48
N ALA A 305 12.50 -5.56 7.33
CA ALA A 305 13.44 -4.58 7.86
C ALA A 305 13.42 -4.51 9.41
N LEU A 306 12.27 -4.74 10.04
CA LEU A 306 12.14 -4.64 11.50
C LEU A 306 12.46 -5.95 12.24
N ALA A 307 12.02 -7.11 11.72
CA ALA A 307 12.08 -8.36 12.48
C ALA A 307 13.42 -9.11 12.35
N LYS A 308 14.22 -8.86 11.31
CA LYS A 308 15.48 -9.59 11.07
C LYS A 308 16.75 -8.74 11.17
N GLN A 309 16.69 -7.43 10.98
CA GLN A 309 17.90 -6.69 10.61
C GLN A 309 18.71 -6.08 11.75
N GLN A 310 18.09 -5.71 12.88
CA GLN A 310 18.85 -5.09 13.99
C GLN A 310 19.58 -6.10 14.89
N GLY A 311 19.27 -7.40 14.79
CA GLY A 311 19.94 -8.47 15.56
C GLY A 311 20.74 -9.49 14.74
N ALA A 312 20.58 -9.53 13.41
CA ALA A 312 21.25 -10.54 12.58
C ALA A 312 22.63 -10.13 12.06
N VAL A 313 22.94 -8.84 12.04
CA VAL A 313 24.24 -8.35 11.57
C VAL A 313 25.26 -8.41 12.69
N ASP A 314 26.31 -9.21 12.50
CA ASP A 314 27.43 -9.30 13.44
C ASP A 314 28.43 -8.16 13.21
N TYR A 315 28.38 -7.14 14.06
CA TYR A 315 29.27 -5.98 14.01
C TYR A 315 30.64 -6.19 14.69
N ARG A 316 31.03 -7.42 15.09
CA ARG A 316 32.34 -7.66 15.76
C ARG A 316 33.56 -7.38 14.88
N SER A 317 33.40 -7.39 13.56
CA SER A 317 34.43 -7.00 12.61
C SER A 317 33.79 -6.53 11.32
N PHE A 318 34.48 -5.67 10.57
CA PHE A 318 34.00 -5.19 9.28
C PHE A 318 33.64 -6.35 8.32
N LYS A 319 34.48 -7.39 8.25
CA LYS A 319 34.23 -8.56 7.40
C LYS A 319 32.96 -9.31 7.81
N ARG A 320 32.78 -9.60 9.11
CA ARG A 320 31.59 -10.32 9.60
C ARG A 320 30.31 -9.53 9.35
N MET A 321 30.37 -8.22 9.51
CA MET A 321 29.26 -7.33 9.22
C MET A 321 28.85 -7.45 7.75
N LEU A 322 29.80 -7.36 6.81
CA LEU A 322 29.53 -7.50 5.39
C LEU A 322 29.05 -8.91 5.02
N ASP A 323 29.68 -9.96 5.52
CA ASP A 323 29.27 -11.35 5.27
C ASP A 323 27.82 -11.60 5.74
N CYS A 324 27.46 -11.11 6.93
CA CYS A 324 26.09 -11.19 7.46
C CYS A 324 25.12 -10.37 6.62
N TRP A 325 25.49 -9.15 6.24
CA TRP A 325 24.67 -8.30 5.39
C TRP A 325 24.41 -8.98 4.04
N PHE A 326 25.45 -9.37 3.31
CA PHE A 326 25.33 -10.01 2.01
C PHE A 326 24.46 -11.27 2.05
N LYS A 327 24.65 -12.15 3.05
CA LYS A 327 23.82 -13.34 3.23
C LYS A 327 22.35 -13.03 3.55
N THR A 328 22.09 -11.89 4.18
CA THR A 328 20.74 -11.47 4.56
C THR A 328 19.97 -10.93 3.36
N VAL A 329 20.62 -10.19 2.45
CA VAL A 329 19.94 -9.50 1.35
C VAL A 329 20.13 -10.11 -0.03
N LEU A 330 21.18 -10.90 -0.26
CA LEU A 330 21.49 -11.47 -1.56
C LEU A 330 21.20 -12.97 -1.62
N GLN A 331 21.07 -13.50 -2.84
CA GLN A 331 21.11 -14.93 -3.08
C GLN A 331 22.46 -15.50 -2.63
N GLU A 332 22.46 -16.73 -2.13
CA GLU A 332 23.65 -17.37 -1.53
C GLU A 332 24.89 -17.34 -2.43
N SER A 333 24.72 -17.61 -3.73
CA SER A 333 25.82 -17.57 -4.71
C SER A 333 26.37 -16.15 -4.92
N PHE A 334 25.51 -15.13 -4.86
CA PHE A 334 25.93 -13.73 -5.02
C PHE A 334 26.63 -13.25 -3.74
N ALA A 335 26.08 -13.61 -2.58
CA ALA A 335 26.67 -13.31 -1.29
C ALA A 335 28.07 -13.93 -1.16
N ALA A 336 28.26 -15.18 -1.59
CA ALA A 336 29.56 -15.84 -1.56
C ALA A 336 30.60 -15.12 -2.44
N VAL A 337 30.23 -14.73 -3.66
CA VAL A 337 31.12 -13.99 -4.58
C VAL A 337 31.50 -12.62 -4.01
N LEU A 338 30.55 -11.88 -3.42
CA LEU A 338 30.85 -10.60 -2.78
C LEU A 338 31.71 -10.77 -1.53
N SER A 339 31.40 -11.74 -0.68
CA SER A 339 32.20 -12.04 0.52
C SER A 339 33.65 -12.32 0.17
N GLU A 340 33.89 -13.00 -0.97
CA GLU A 340 35.24 -13.27 -1.45
C GLU A 340 35.93 -12.03 -2.02
N ARG A 341 35.18 -11.13 -2.69
CA ARG A 341 35.70 -9.83 -3.17
C ARG A 341 36.14 -8.94 -2.01
N PHE A 342 35.33 -8.88 -0.95
CA PHE A 342 35.56 -8.07 0.26
C PHE A 342 36.35 -8.80 1.36
N ASN A 343 37.03 -9.90 1.02
CA ASN A 343 37.70 -10.73 2.01
C ASN A 343 38.88 -10.00 2.68
N ALA A 344 38.66 -9.57 3.93
CA ALA A 344 39.62 -8.79 4.71
C ALA A 344 40.97 -9.48 5.01
N ARG A 345 41.10 -10.79 4.74
CA ARG A 345 42.36 -11.53 4.96
C ARG A 345 43.48 -11.19 3.98
N HIS A 346 43.17 -10.55 2.86
CA HIS A 346 44.15 -10.21 1.82
C HIS A 346 44.45 -8.73 1.88
N GLU A 347 45.72 -8.30 1.80
CA GLU A 347 46.10 -6.87 1.77
C GLU A 347 45.42 -6.05 0.66
N ARG A 348 44.86 -6.74 -0.35
CA ARG A 348 44.10 -6.15 -1.46
C ARG A 348 42.82 -6.94 -1.73
N MET A 349 41.81 -6.24 -2.27
CA MET A 349 40.62 -6.89 -2.81
C MET A 349 40.98 -7.86 -3.95
N ARG A 350 40.37 -9.04 -3.92
CA ARG A 350 40.60 -10.08 -4.93
C ARG A 350 40.12 -9.62 -6.30
N THR A 351 40.93 -9.86 -7.31
CA THR A 351 40.60 -9.58 -8.71
C THR A 351 39.52 -10.53 -9.22
N TYR A 352 38.84 -10.13 -10.30
CA TYR A 352 37.80 -10.98 -10.89
C TYR A 352 38.35 -12.30 -11.41
N GLU A 353 39.64 -12.36 -11.76
CA GLU A 353 40.33 -13.56 -12.21
C GLU A 353 40.66 -14.53 -11.05
N GLU A 354 40.93 -14.00 -9.87
CA GLU A 354 41.15 -14.84 -8.68
C GLU A 354 39.83 -15.43 -8.19
N ILE A 355 38.76 -14.62 -8.22
CA ILE A 355 37.41 -15.07 -7.86
C ILE A 355 36.90 -16.08 -8.90
N SER A 356 37.13 -15.85 -10.19
CA SER A 356 36.70 -16.77 -11.26
C SER A 356 37.29 -18.16 -11.06
N LYS A 357 38.59 -18.24 -10.77
CA LYS A 357 39.31 -19.49 -10.45
C LYS A 357 38.78 -20.14 -9.18
N ALA A 358 38.53 -19.38 -8.11
CA ALA A 358 38.05 -19.90 -6.83
C ALA A 358 36.66 -20.55 -6.94
N PHE A 359 35.77 -19.99 -7.77
CA PHE A 359 34.40 -20.47 -7.93
C PHE A 359 34.18 -21.36 -9.18
N GLY A 360 35.21 -21.57 -10.00
CA GLY A 360 35.08 -22.34 -11.25
C GLY A 360 34.15 -21.71 -12.28
N ILE A 361 34.07 -20.38 -12.32
CA ILE A 361 33.22 -19.62 -13.27
C ILE A 361 34.07 -18.69 -14.13
N THR A 362 33.52 -18.12 -15.20
CA THR A 362 34.28 -17.17 -16.04
C THR A 362 34.42 -15.80 -15.37
N ARG A 363 35.50 -15.07 -15.67
CA ARG A 363 35.70 -13.68 -15.23
C ARG A 363 34.52 -12.77 -15.59
N ALA A 364 33.96 -12.94 -16.79
CA ALA A 364 32.79 -12.18 -17.24
C ALA A 364 31.55 -12.48 -16.37
N ARG A 365 31.38 -13.74 -15.94
CA ARG A 365 30.28 -14.13 -15.05
C ARG A 365 30.43 -13.51 -13.66
N VAL A 366 31.64 -13.44 -13.12
CA VAL A 366 31.92 -12.73 -11.85
C VAL A 366 31.46 -11.27 -11.96
N GLY A 367 31.84 -10.56 -13.03
CA GLY A 367 31.41 -9.18 -13.28
C GLY A 367 29.89 -9.03 -13.27
N GLN A 368 29.17 -9.88 -14.00
CA GLN A 368 27.70 -9.86 -14.03
C GLN A 368 27.05 -10.09 -12.65
N ILE A 369 27.65 -10.96 -11.83
CA ILE A 369 27.15 -11.22 -10.47
C ILE A 369 27.37 -9.99 -9.59
N LEU A 370 28.56 -9.39 -9.64
CA LEU A 370 28.89 -8.20 -8.87
C LEU A 370 28.02 -7.00 -9.26
N ASP A 371 27.79 -6.77 -10.56
CA ASP A 371 26.92 -5.69 -11.04
C ASP A 371 25.48 -5.86 -10.52
N LYS A 372 24.91 -7.07 -10.65
CA LYS A 372 23.55 -7.36 -10.16
C LYS A 372 23.45 -7.26 -8.64
N ALA A 373 24.48 -7.72 -7.92
CA ALA A 373 24.51 -7.62 -6.48
C ALA A 373 24.64 -6.17 -6.03
N ALA A 374 25.44 -5.35 -6.72
CA ALA A 374 25.54 -3.91 -6.45
C ALA A 374 24.17 -3.23 -6.63
N ASP A 375 23.47 -3.51 -7.74
CA ASP A 375 22.12 -2.99 -7.98
C ASP A 375 21.13 -3.38 -6.86
N GLU A 376 21.25 -4.60 -6.33
CA GLU A 376 20.45 -5.07 -5.20
C GLU A 376 20.86 -4.34 -3.89
N LEU A 377 22.14 -4.24 -3.57
CA LEU A 377 22.63 -3.61 -2.33
C LEU A 377 22.32 -2.11 -2.26
N CYS A 378 22.30 -1.42 -3.41
CA CYS A 378 21.92 -0.01 -3.50
C CYS A 378 20.43 0.25 -3.21
N ARG A 379 19.58 -0.78 -3.10
CA ARG A 379 18.16 -0.61 -2.78
C ARG A 379 18.01 -0.13 -1.34
N LYS A 380 17.17 0.89 -1.10
CA LYS A 380 16.98 1.48 0.23
C LYS A 380 16.62 0.45 1.30
N GLN A 381 15.75 -0.52 0.97
CA GLN A 381 15.38 -1.59 1.89
C GLN A 381 16.56 -2.46 2.36
N HIS A 382 17.61 -2.61 1.53
CA HIS A 382 18.82 -3.36 1.87
C HIS A 382 19.83 -2.49 2.61
N LEU A 383 19.86 -1.19 2.32
CA LEU A 383 20.64 -0.23 3.09
C LEU A 383 20.14 -0.13 4.54
N LEU A 384 18.84 -0.20 4.78
CA LEU A 384 18.28 -0.19 6.15
C LEU A 384 18.85 -1.31 7.05
N VAL A 385 19.35 -2.41 6.48
CA VAL A 385 20.01 -3.49 7.25
C VAL A 385 21.23 -2.99 8.00
N LEU A 386 21.94 -2.05 7.40
CA LEU A 386 23.18 -1.47 7.90
C LEU A 386 22.97 -0.06 8.45
N ASP A 387 21.76 0.30 8.88
CA ASP A 387 21.45 1.65 9.39
C ASP A 387 22.42 2.10 10.49
N ARG A 388 22.77 1.21 11.42
CA ARG A 388 23.78 1.51 12.46
C ARG A 388 25.15 1.87 11.85
N PHE A 389 25.58 1.15 10.82
CA PHE A 389 26.83 1.43 10.10
C PHE A 389 26.77 2.76 9.35
N TRP A 390 25.66 3.04 8.66
CA TRP A 390 25.51 4.31 7.94
C TRP A 390 25.45 5.51 8.89
N ASN A 391 24.79 5.38 10.03
CA ASN A 391 24.73 6.43 11.04
C ASN A 391 26.10 6.69 11.66
N ALA A 392 26.88 5.63 11.96
CA ALA A 392 28.26 5.78 12.42
C ALA A 392 29.13 6.45 11.34
N ALA A 393 29.02 6.04 10.07
CA ALA A 393 29.74 6.67 8.96
C ALA A 393 29.38 8.16 8.81
N LYS A 394 28.10 8.54 8.97
CA LYS A 394 27.65 9.94 8.98
C LYS A 394 28.25 10.71 10.15
N GLN A 395 28.32 10.11 11.34
CA GLN A 395 28.94 10.73 12.51
C GLN A 395 30.45 10.96 12.32
N VAL A 396 31.15 9.98 11.73
CA VAL A 396 32.59 10.08 11.44
C VAL A 396 32.88 11.14 10.39
N ALA A 397 32.04 11.26 9.35
CA ALA A 397 32.17 12.33 8.36
C ALA A 397 31.83 13.71 8.94
N GLY A 398 30.81 13.80 9.81
CA GLY A 398 30.33 15.07 10.33
C GLY A 398 29.78 15.97 9.23
N ALA A 399 30.07 17.27 9.31
CA ALA A 399 29.71 18.26 8.30
C ALA A 399 30.84 18.52 7.27
N GLU A 400 31.98 17.86 7.42
CA GLU A 400 33.18 18.13 6.64
C GLU A 400 33.57 16.94 5.76
N THR A 401 34.41 17.20 4.77
CA THR A 401 35.01 16.16 3.96
C THR A 401 36.12 15.47 4.76
N VAL A 402 36.03 14.15 4.92
CA VAL A 402 37.04 13.36 5.63
C VAL A 402 37.85 12.50 4.68
N THR A 403 39.11 12.23 5.01
CA THR A 403 39.92 11.30 4.21
C THR A 403 39.41 9.86 4.40
N LEU A 404 39.64 9.00 3.40
CA LEU A 404 39.27 7.59 3.48
C LEU A 404 39.95 6.87 4.66
N GLY A 405 41.18 7.28 5.00
CA GLY A 405 41.90 6.78 6.18
C GLY A 405 41.27 7.19 7.51
N GLN A 406 40.80 8.44 7.63
CA GLN A 406 40.05 8.89 8.81
C GLN A 406 38.72 8.16 8.93
N MET A 407 38.00 7.99 7.82
CA MET A 407 36.75 7.24 7.81
C MET A 407 36.95 5.79 8.29
N ALA A 408 37.94 5.08 7.75
CA ALA A 408 38.21 3.70 8.12
C ALA A 408 38.56 3.55 9.61
N ARG A 409 39.39 4.46 10.16
CA ARG A 409 39.74 4.45 11.59
C ARG A 409 38.55 4.82 12.47
N GLY A 410 37.83 5.90 12.13
CA GLY A 410 36.67 6.33 12.90
C GLY A 410 35.56 5.27 12.94
N LEU A 411 35.37 4.51 11.85
CA LEU A 411 34.48 3.36 11.83
C LEU A 411 35.00 2.21 12.69
N ALA A 412 36.30 1.90 12.64
CA ALA A 412 36.88 0.89 13.51
C ALA A 412 36.68 1.24 14.99
N ASP A 413 36.92 2.50 15.36
CA ASP A 413 36.71 3.01 16.72
C ASP A 413 35.22 2.95 17.12
N ALA A 414 34.30 3.39 16.25
CA ALA A 414 32.86 3.41 16.54
C ALA A 414 32.24 2.02 16.75
N PHE A 415 32.88 0.97 16.26
CA PHE A 415 32.42 -0.42 16.37
C PHE A 415 33.35 -1.31 17.19
N ASP A 416 34.38 -0.75 17.84
CA ASP A 416 35.41 -1.49 18.58
C ASP A 416 36.07 -2.61 17.76
N TRP A 417 36.32 -2.37 16.47
CA TRP A 417 37.01 -3.35 15.61
C TRP A 417 38.50 -3.42 15.95
N GLN A 418 39.00 -4.64 16.16
CA GLN A 418 40.42 -4.88 16.42
C GLN A 418 41.31 -4.44 15.27
N ASP A 419 40.82 -4.62 14.03
CA ASP A 419 41.55 -4.30 12.82
C ASP A 419 40.87 -3.14 12.08
N VAL A 420 41.69 -2.18 11.63
CA VAL A 420 41.20 -1.10 10.75
C VAL A 420 40.82 -1.70 9.40
N PRO A 421 39.60 -1.48 8.90
CA PRO A 421 39.16 -2.02 7.63
C PRO A 421 39.95 -1.44 6.47
N GLN A 422 40.10 -2.24 5.41
CA GLN A 422 40.82 -1.79 4.22
C GLN A 422 40.14 -0.61 3.56
N LEU A 423 40.94 0.40 3.23
CA LEU A 423 40.47 1.67 2.67
C LEU A 423 39.58 1.46 1.44
N ILE A 424 40.04 0.65 0.48
CA ILE A 424 39.30 0.43 -0.78
C ILE A 424 37.99 -0.31 -0.53
N ALA A 425 37.95 -1.23 0.44
CA ALA A 425 36.73 -1.93 0.81
C ALA A 425 35.72 -0.99 1.49
N VAL A 426 36.18 -0.09 2.38
CA VAL A 426 35.33 0.96 2.98
C VAL A 426 34.77 1.87 1.90
N ALA A 427 35.61 2.31 0.96
CA ALA A 427 35.17 3.12 -0.18
C ALA A 427 34.08 2.43 -1.01
N GLU A 428 34.31 1.18 -1.45
CA GLU A 428 33.32 0.43 -2.25
C GLU A 428 32.01 0.21 -1.47
N VAL A 429 32.06 -0.06 -0.16
CA VAL A 429 30.84 -0.22 0.65
C VAL A 429 30.06 1.08 0.80
N LEU A 430 30.74 2.21 1.02
CA LEU A 430 30.09 3.51 1.12
C LEU A 430 29.44 3.95 -0.19
N MET A 431 30.00 3.53 -1.33
CA MET A 431 29.41 3.81 -2.65
C MET A 431 28.02 3.16 -2.86
N PHE A 432 27.65 2.12 -2.08
CA PHE A 432 26.29 1.57 -2.15
C PHE A 432 25.24 2.50 -1.55
N ASN A 433 25.63 3.44 -0.69
CA ASN A 433 24.72 4.37 -0.07
C ASN A 433 24.78 5.74 -0.79
N PRO A 434 23.68 6.19 -1.44
CA PRO A 434 23.68 7.42 -2.23
C PRO A 434 23.91 8.70 -1.40
N ASP A 435 23.72 8.63 -0.08
CA ASP A 435 23.98 9.72 0.86
C ASP A 435 25.48 10.07 0.98
N PHE A 436 26.36 9.20 0.49
CA PHE A 436 27.80 9.44 0.50
C PHE A 436 28.30 9.78 -0.92
N GLU A 437 29.27 10.68 -0.98
CA GLU A 437 30.08 10.94 -2.15
C GLU A 437 31.51 10.48 -1.86
N VAL A 438 31.97 9.45 -2.57
CA VAL A 438 33.32 8.90 -2.42
C VAL A 438 34.19 9.40 -3.56
N MET A 439 35.13 10.28 -3.24
CA MET A 439 36.20 10.75 -4.11
C MET A 439 37.45 9.87 -3.92
N GLN A 440 38.46 10.00 -4.80
CA GLN A 440 39.64 9.13 -4.81
C GLN A 440 40.30 8.91 -3.43
N THR A 441 40.34 9.95 -2.60
CA THR A 441 40.96 9.90 -1.26
C THR A 441 40.09 10.48 -0.15
N ALA A 442 38.88 10.93 -0.48
CA ALA A 442 38.05 11.74 0.39
C ALA A 442 36.58 11.32 0.30
N ILE A 443 35.84 11.52 1.39
CA ILE A 443 34.43 11.17 1.52
C ILE A 443 33.67 12.37 2.07
N ALA A 444 32.54 12.68 1.46
CA ALA A 444 31.59 13.68 1.95
C ALA A 444 30.19 13.06 2.09
N VAL A 445 29.40 13.58 3.03
CA VAL A 445 27.96 13.30 3.13
C VAL A 445 27.22 14.34 2.28
N LYS A 446 26.28 13.91 1.45
CA LYS A 446 25.52 14.78 0.54
C LYS A 446 24.37 15.51 1.20
#